data_AF-A0A2V8MVF3-F1
#
_entry.id   AF-A0A2V8MVF3-F1
#
_cell.length_a   1.000
_cell.length_b   1.000
_cell.length_c   1.000
_cell.angle_alpha   90.00
_cell.angle_beta   90.00
_cell.angle_gamma   90.00
#
_symmetry.space_group_name_H-M   'P 1'
#
loop_
_entity.id
_entity.type
_entity.pdbx_description
1 polymer ?
#
loop_
_entity_poly.entity_id
_entity_poly.type
_entity_poly.pdbx_seq_one_letter_code
_entity_poly.pdbx_strand_id
1 'polypeptide(L)'
;MSGCARSASATARSPKRGRSDQVKVRFFSIFTAAAALVAAAKRPERISAVVSRGGRPDLAHDHLGKVTAPTLLIVGEFDRDVIELNRTAARMMRAPNEIRIVPGATHLFEEEGALEEVAALAREWFEKHLVRRQAA
;
A
#
# COMPACT_ATOMS: atom_id res chain seq x y z
N MET A 1 45.89 49.98 1.47
CA MET A 1 44.56 49.51 1.92
C MET A 1 43.68 49.34 0.68
N SER A 2 43.12 48.13 0.50
CA SER A 2 42.04 47.71 -0.42
C SER A 2 42.23 47.96 -1.92
N GLY A 3 42.34 47.00 -2.85
CA GLY A 3 41.91 45.59 -2.88
C GLY A 3 40.71 45.43 -3.80
N CYS A 4 40.89 44.91 -5.03
CA CYS A 4 39.88 44.13 -5.77
C CYS A 4 40.48 43.56 -7.07
N ALA A 5 40.99 42.33 -7.04
CA ALA A 5 41.31 41.55 -8.23
C ALA A 5 40.02 40.86 -8.71
N ARG A 6 39.54 41.18 -9.91
CA ARG A 6 38.42 40.49 -10.56
C ARG A 6 38.98 39.45 -11.52
N SER A 7 38.91 38.19 -11.13
CA SER A 7 39.24 37.01 -11.93
C SER A 7 38.08 36.63 -12.85
N ALA A 8 38.46 36.14 -14.03
CA ALA A 8 37.61 35.82 -15.17
C ALA A 8 36.60 34.70 -14.90
N SER A 9 35.38 34.86 -15.43
CA SER A 9 34.38 33.78 -15.51
C SER A 9 34.77 32.79 -16.62
N ALA A 10 35.34 31.67 -16.20
CA ALA A 10 35.54 30.50 -17.04
C ALA A 10 34.21 29.74 -17.20
N THR A 11 33.83 29.49 -18.46
CA THR A 11 32.74 28.61 -18.86
C THR A 11 32.94 27.19 -18.35
N ALA A 12 32.06 26.74 -17.45
CA ALA A 12 31.93 25.32 -17.10
C ALA A 12 30.52 24.82 -17.47
N ARG A 13 30.49 24.00 -18.53
CA ARG A 13 29.35 23.24 -19.04
C ARG A 13 28.79 22.37 -17.91
N SER A 14 27.52 22.56 -17.55
CA SER A 14 26.85 21.69 -16.56
C SER A 14 26.89 20.23 -17.02
N PRO A 15 27.26 19.27 -16.15
CA PRO A 15 27.21 17.86 -16.50
C PRO A 15 25.75 17.46 -16.75
N LYS A 16 25.52 16.72 -17.84
CA LYS A 16 24.23 16.12 -18.17
C LYS A 16 23.75 15.32 -16.96
N ARG A 17 22.60 15.72 -16.40
CA ARG A 17 21.95 14.99 -15.29
C ARG A 17 21.79 13.53 -15.70
N GLY A 18 22.36 12.65 -14.88
CA GLY A 18 22.20 11.22 -14.99
C GLY A 18 20.72 10.86 -15.08
N ARG A 19 20.45 9.91 -15.96
CA ARG A 19 19.20 9.19 -16.14
C ARG A 19 18.61 8.90 -14.76
N SER A 20 17.49 9.54 -14.46
CA SER A 20 16.78 9.31 -13.20
C SER A 20 16.33 7.87 -13.22
N ASP A 21 17.00 7.00 -12.46
CA ASP A 21 16.44 5.70 -12.13
C ASP A 21 15.07 5.99 -11.52
N GLN A 22 14.02 5.63 -12.25
CA GLN A 22 12.65 5.77 -11.78
C GLN A 22 12.57 5.00 -10.48
N VAL A 23 12.54 5.74 -9.37
CA VAL A 23 12.20 5.18 -8.07
C VAL A 23 10.83 4.52 -8.26
N LYS A 24 10.79 3.18 -8.30
CA LYS A 24 9.55 2.40 -8.27
C LYS A 24 8.90 2.73 -6.93
N VAL A 25 8.04 3.76 -6.93
CA VAL A 25 7.34 4.23 -5.75
C VAL A 25 6.50 3.08 -5.22
N ARG A 26 6.83 2.60 -4.02
CA ARG A 26 6.07 1.59 -3.28
C ARG A 26 5.35 2.31 -2.14
N PHE A 27 4.05 2.52 -2.31
CA PHE A 27 3.22 3.07 -1.24
C PHE A 27 2.67 1.94 -0.35
N PHE A 28 2.81 2.14 0.95
CA PHE A 28 2.13 1.41 2.02
C PHE A 28 1.08 2.36 2.59
N SER A 29 -0.15 1.90 2.84
CA SER A 29 -1.26 2.78 3.21
C SER A 29 -2.12 2.07 4.25
N ILE A 30 -2.17 2.63 5.47
CA ILE A 30 -3.12 2.27 6.53
C ILE A 30 -4.15 3.40 6.57
N PHE A 31 -5.23 3.26 5.82
CA PHE A 31 -6.32 4.24 5.73
C PHE A 31 -7.64 3.48 5.65
N THR A 32 -8.76 4.19 5.66
CA THR A 32 -10.08 3.60 5.43
C THR A 32 -10.04 2.77 4.14
N ALA A 33 -10.29 1.47 4.25
CA ALA A 33 -10.04 0.47 3.20
C ALA A 33 -10.48 0.90 1.80
N ALA A 34 -11.64 1.55 1.70
CA ALA A 34 -12.19 2.04 0.45
C ALA A 34 -11.29 3.07 -0.25
N ALA A 35 -10.69 4.02 0.47
CA ALA A 35 -9.83 5.03 -0.14
C ALA A 35 -8.57 4.39 -0.76
N ALA A 36 -7.95 3.43 -0.05
CA ALA A 36 -6.80 2.69 -0.55
C ALA A 36 -7.15 1.88 -1.81
N LEU A 37 -8.31 1.21 -1.82
CA LEU A 37 -8.77 0.41 -2.96
C LEU A 37 -9.17 1.27 -4.16
N VAL A 38 -9.82 2.42 -3.93
CA VAL A 38 -10.12 3.39 -4.99
C VAL A 38 -8.82 3.93 -5.59
N ALA A 39 -7.82 4.24 -4.77
CA ALA A 39 -6.51 4.67 -5.27
C ALA A 39 -5.82 3.56 -6.09
N ALA A 40 -5.87 2.30 -5.63
CA ALA A 40 -5.31 1.14 -6.31
C ALA A 40 -5.98 0.90 -7.67
N ALA A 41 -7.30 1.08 -7.75
CA ALA A 41 -8.05 0.99 -9.00
C ALA A 41 -7.73 2.15 -9.97
N LYS A 42 -7.51 3.37 -9.44
CA LYS A 42 -7.25 4.57 -10.27
C LYS A 42 -5.81 4.69 -10.75
N ARG A 43 -4.85 4.09 -10.04
CA ARG A 43 -3.41 4.16 -10.35
C ARG A 43 -2.73 2.79 -10.18
N PRO A 44 -3.13 1.78 -10.98
CA PRO A 44 -2.67 0.40 -10.84
C PRO A 44 -1.15 0.23 -11.02
N GLU A 45 -0.50 1.14 -11.73
CA GLU A 45 0.94 1.15 -11.94
C GLU A 45 1.73 1.59 -10.69
N ARG A 46 1.09 2.31 -9.76
CA ARG A 46 1.74 2.90 -8.58
C ARG A 46 1.54 2.09 -7.30
N ILE A 47 0.56 1.20 -7.27
CA ILE A 47 0.23 0.41 -6.07
C ILE A 47 0.55 -1.04 -6.35
N SER A 48 1.50 -1.58 -5.58
CA SER A 48 2.03 -2.94 -5.80
C SER A 48 1.37 -3.99 -4.91
N ALA A 49 0.86 -3.60 -3.74
CA ALA A 49 0.05 -4.43 -2.86
C ALA A 49 -0.77 -3.53 -1.92
N VAL A 50 -1.88 -4.03 -1.39
CA VAL A 50 -2.74 -3.34 -0.42
C VAL A 50 -2.92 -4.23 0.80
N VAL A 51 -2.92 -3.64 1.99
CA VAL A 51 -3.38 -4.28 3.23
C VAL A 51 -4.45 -3.39 3.84
N SER A 52 -5.61 -3.96 4.14
CA SER A 52 -6.74 -3.30 4.79
C SER A 52 -6.96 -3.93 6.15
N ARG A 53 -6.91 -3.15 7.23
CA ARG A 53 -7.20 -3.60 8.61
C ARG A 53 -8.57 -3.09 9.05
N GLY A 54 -9.47 -3.99 9.46
CA GLY A 54 -10.76 -3.67 10.11
C GLY A 54 -11.65 -2.73 9.31
N GLY A 55 -11.43 -2.61 8.00
CA GLY A 55 -12.02 -1.57 7.18
C GLY A 55 -13.29 -2.02 6.46
N ARG A 56 -13.92 -1.04 5.79
CA ARG A 56 -15.09 -1.19 4.92
C ARG A 56 -14.70 -1.14 3.44
N PRO A 57 -14.07 -2.21 2.89
CA PRO A 57 -13.65 -2.24 1.48
C PRO A 57 -14.84 -2.22 0.53
N ASP A 58 -16.01 -2.69 0.99
CA ASP A 58 -17.28 -2.63 0.27
C ASP A 58 -17.63 -1.20 -0.20
N LEU A 59 -17.22 -0.17 0.56
CA LEU A 59 -17.44 1.23 0.18
C LEU A 59 -16.61 1.68 -1.04
N ALA A 60 -15.70 0.86 -1.56
CA ALA A 60 -15.05 1.11 -2.85
C ALA A 60 -15.97 0.78 -4.06
N HIS A 61 -17.10 0.10 -3.85
CA HIS A 61 -18.13 -0.17 -4.86
C HIS A 61 -17.52 -0.67 -6.21
N ASP A 62 -17.86 0.01 -7.32
CA ASP A 62 -17.44 -0.34 -8.69
C ASP A 62 -15.92 -0.28 -8.93
N HIS A 63 -15.15 0.26 -7.97
CA HIS A 63 -13.69 0.24 -8.05
C HIS A 63 -13.10 -1.12 -7.68
N LEU A 64 -13.79 -1.95 -6.89
CA LEU A 64 -13.29 -3.25 -6.43
C LEU A 64 -12.88 -4.18 -7.59
N GLY A 65 -13.72 -4.27 -8.62
CA GLY A 65 -13.44 -5.07 -9.82
C GLY A 65 -12.32 -4.54 -10.70
N LYS A 66 -11.85 -3.30 -10.46
CA LYS A 66 -10.79 -2.62 -11.21
C LYS A 66 -9.44 -2.67 -10.49
N VAL A 67 -9.41 -3.11 -9.22
CA VAL A 67 -8.15 -3.28 -8.48
C VAL A 67 -7.34 -4.42 -9.11
N THR A 68 -6.08 -4.13 -9.44
CA THR A 68 -5.11 -5.12 -9.95
C THR A 68 -4.05 -5.49 -8.89
N ALA A 69 -3.88 -4.67 -7.87
CA ALA A 69 -2.92 -4.90 -6.79
C ALA A 69 -3.39 -6.04 -5.87
N PRO A 70 -2.52 -7.02 -5.55
CA PRO A 70 -2.81 -8.02 -4.53
C PRO A 70 -3.23 -7.38 -3.21
N THR A 71 -4.37 -7.79 -2.67
CA THR A 71 -4.98 -7.17 -1.50
C THR A 71 -5.17 -8.17 -0.35
N LEU A 72 -4.65 -7.84 0.82
CA LEU A 72 -4.95 -8.53 2.08
C LEU A 72 -6.02 -7.74 2.85
N LEU A 73 -7.05 -8.43 3.31
CA LEU A 73 -8.11 -7.91 4.18
C LEU A 73 -7.99 -8.58 5.55
N ILE A 74 -7.66 -7.83 6.60
CA ILE A 74 -7.50 -8.31 7.97
C ILE A 74 -8.69 -7.83 8.80
N VAL A 75 -9.35 -8.74 9.49
CA VAL A 75 -10.56 -8.48 10.30
C VAL A 75 -10.43 -9.17 11.66
N GLY A 76 -11.03 -8.59 12.70
CA GLY A 76 -11.10 -9.22 14.02
C GLY A 76 -12.22 -10.26 14.07
N GLU A 77 -12.00 -11.37 14.79
CA GLU A 77 -12.98 -12.46 14.95
C GLU A 77 -14.33 -11.99 15.51
N PHE A 78 -14.30 -11.00 16.41
CA PHE A 78 -15.51 -10.49 17.06
C PHE A 78 -16.25 -9.45 16.23
N ASP A 79 -15.74 -9.08 15.06
CA ASP A 79 -16.35 -8.12 14.15
C ASP A 79 -17.08 -8.82 12.99
N ARG A 80 -18.12 -9.59 13.33
CA ARG A 80 -18.83 -10.48 12.39
C ARG A 80 -19.41 -9.76 11.18
N ASP A 81 -19.94 -8.56 11.38
CA ASP A 81 -20.51 -7.76 10.29
C ASP A 81 -19.41 -7.34 9.30
N VAL A 82 -18.27 -6.89 9.82
CA VAL A 82 -17.12 -6.51 8.98
C VAL A 82 -16.51 -7.71 8.27
N ILE A 83 -16.52 -8.91 8.87
CA ILE A 83 -16.11 -10.15 8.20
C ILE A 83 -16.94 -10.36 6.93
N GLU A 84 -18.28 -10.30 7.01
CA GLU A 84 -19.15 -10.54 5.86
C GLU A 84 -19.06 -9.43 4.80
N LEU A 85 -18.86 -8.18 5.22
CA LEU A 85 -18.60 -7.06 4.32
C LEU A 85 -17.27 -7.22 3.57
N ASN A 86 -16.22 -7.69 4.25
CA ASN A 86 -14.92 -7.98 3.62
C ASN A 86 -15.02 -9.19 2.67
N ARG A 87 -15.75 -10.25 3.04
CA ARG A 87 -16.05 -11.38 2.15
C ARG A 87 -16.80 -10.97 0.89
N THR A 88 -17.74 -10.04 1.03
CA THR A 88 -18.48 -9.50 -0.12
C THR A 88 -17.56 -8.70 -1.03
N ALA A 89 -16.74 -7.81 -0.46
CA ALA A 89 -15.77 -7.05 -1.25
C ALA A 89 -14.75 -7.96 -1.96
N ALA A 90 -14.20 -8.96 -1.26
CA ALA A 90 -13.26 -9.93 -1.83
C ALA A 90 -13.83 -10.66 -3.06
N ARG A 91 -15.10 -11.06 -3.02
CA ARG A 91 -15.80 -11.69 -4.15
C ARG A 91 -15.96 -10.76 -5.36
N MET A 92 -15.99 -9.44 -5.15
CA MET A 92 -16.07 -8.45 -6.22
C MET A 92 -14.71 -8.15 -6.86
N MET A 93 -13.61 -8.53 -6.21
CA MET A 93 -12.26 -8.27 -6.69
C MET A 93 -11.82 -9.33 -7.71
N ARG A 94 -11.12 -8.88 -8.75
CA ARG A 94 -10.49 -9.77 -9.75
C ARG A 94 -9.02 -10.05 -9.46
N ALA A 95 -8.35 -9.14 -8.76
CA ALA A 95 -6.97 -9.33 -8.31
C ALA A 95 -6.87 -10.42 -7.22
N PRO A 96 -5.67 -11.03 -7.06
CA PRO A 96 -5.40 -11.91 -5.94
C PRO A 96 -5.75 -11.22 -4.62
N ASN A 97 -6.57 -11.87 -3.80
CA ASN A 97 -6.95 -11.34 -2.51
C ASN A 97 -7.05 -12.45 -1.47
N GLU A 98 -6.84 -12.08 -0.20
CA GLU A 98 -6.91 -12.98 0.94
C GLU A 98 -7.61 -12.27 2.10
N ILE A 99 -8.42 -13.02 2.85
CA ILE A 99 -9.01 -12.55 4.11
C ILE A 99 -8.34 -13.29 5.26
N ARG A 100 -7.88 -12.54 6.25
CA ARG A 100 -7.31 -13.09 7.49
C ARG A 100 -8.10 -12.60 8.69
N ILE A 101 -8.46 -13.54 9.56
CA ILE A 101 -9.22 -13.30 10.77
C ILE A 101 -8.24 -13.40 11.94
N VAL A 102 -8.16 -12.36 12.77
CA VAL A 102 -7.36 -12.35 14.00
C VAL A 102 -8.23 -12.86 15.15
N PRO A 103 -7.88 -14.00 15.77
CA PRO A 103 -8.66 -14.59 16.87
C PRO A 103 -8.78 -13.64 18.05
N GLY A 104 -9.95 -13.61 18.68
CA GLY A 104 -10.20 -12.80 19.88
C GLY A 104 -10.17 -11.28 19.68
N ALA A 105 -9.93 -10.78 18.47
CA ALA A 105 -9.82 -9.35 18.21
C ALA A 105 -11.15 -8.70 17.84
N THR A 106 -11.35 -7.47 18.30
CA THR A 106 -12.41 -6.57 17.84
C THR A 106 -11.92 -5.66 16.69
N HIS A 107 -12.78 -4.77 16.22
CA HIS A 107 -12.52 -3.88 15.08
C HIS A 107 -11.26 -2.99 15.23
N LEU A 108 -10.88 -2.65 16.46
CA LEU A 108 -9.69 -1.83 16.74
C LEU A 108 -8.43 -2.65 16.99
N PHE A 109 -8.56 -3.96 17.23
CA PHE A 109 -7.47 -4.86 17.58
C PHE A 109 -6.72 -4.38 18.84
N GLU A 110 -7.43 -3.90 19.87
CA GLU A 110 -6.82 -3.42 21.13
C GLU A 110 -6.43 -4.56 22.08
N GLU A 111 -6.88 -5.77 21.78
CA GLU A 111 -6.59 -6.96 22.56
C GLU A 111 -5.09 -7.31 22.49
N GLU A 112 -4.58 -7.89 23.58
CA GLU A 112 -3.17 -8.24 23.71
C GLU A 112 -2.70 -9.14 22.55
N GLY A 113 -1.66 -8.70 21.84
CA GLY A 113 -1.10 -9.44 20.70
C GLY A 113 -1.81 -9.24 19.36
N ALA A 114 -3.00 -8.60 19.33
CA ALA A 114 -3.78 -8.48 18.11
C ALA A 114 -3.10 -7.57 17.06
N LEU A 115 -2.49 -6.45 17.49
CA LEU A 115 -1.75 -5.57 16.58
C LEU A 115 -0.45 -6.20 16.08
N GLU A 116 0.21 -6.98 16.92
CA GLU A 116 1.41 -7.75 16.58
C GLU A 116 1.10 -8.78 15.50
N GLU A 117 -0.03 -9.50 15.63
CA GLU A 117 -0.50 -10.44 14.61
C GLU A 117 -0.84 -9.70 13.31
N VAL A 118 -1.58 -8.60 13.38
CA VAL A 118 -1.88 -7.75 12.20
C VAL A 118 -0.59 -7.30 11.49
N ALA A 119 0.42 -6.88 12.26
CA ALA A 119 1.71 -6.44 11.71
C ALA A 119 2.48 -7.59 11.05
N ALA A 120 2.48 -8.78 11.66
CA ALA A 120 3.09 -9.98 11.09
C ALA A 120 2.43 -10.37 9.76
N LEU A 121 1.10 -10.41 9.73
CA LEU A 121 0.30 -10.68 8.52
C LEU A 121 0.59 -9.67 7.39
N ALA A 122 0.61 -8.39 7.73
CA ALA A 122 0.92 -7.33 6.78
C ALA A 122 2.33 -7.51 6.21
N ARG A 123 3.32 -7.75 7.07
CA ARG A 123 4.71 -7.99 6.67
C ARG A 123 4.83 -9.16 5.70
N GLU A 124 4.24 -10.31 6.03
CA GLU A 124 4.24 -11.51 5.17
C GLU A 124 3.67 -11.19 3.78
N TRP A 125 2.55 -10.47 3.73
CA TRP A 125 1.93 -10.06 2.47
C TRP A 125 2.86 -9.19 1.63
N PHE A 126 3.49 -8.19 2.24
CA PHE A 126 4.41 -7.32 1.54
C PHE A 126 5.67 -8.04 1.08
N GLU A 127 6.25 -8.93 1.88
CA GLU A 127 7.40 -9.75 1.48
C GLU A 127 7.06 -10.60 0.25
N LYS A 128 5.89 -11.25 0.25
CA LYS A 128 5.39 -12.08 -0.86
C LYS A 128 5.17 -11.28 -2.16
N HIS A 129 4.59 -10.09 -2.06
CA HIS A 129 4.12 -9.34 -3.24
C HIS A 129 5.04 -8.21 -3.70
N LEU A 130 5.89 -7.68 -2.82
CA LEU A 130 6.87 -6.67 -3.22
C LEU A 130 8.11 -7.33 -3.82
N VAL A 131 8.66 -8.40 -3.24
CA VAL A 131 9.92 -9.00 -3.73
C VAL A 131 9.75 -9.58 -5.14
N ARG A 132 8.59 -10.14 -5.48
CA ARG A 132 8.33 -10.72 -6.81
C ARG A 132 8.30 -9.72 -7.98
N ARG A 133 8.12 -8.41 -7.74
CA ARG A 133 8.06 -7.38 -8.79
C ARG A 133 9.42 -6.72 -9.09
N GLN A 134 10.49 -7.17 -8.43
CA GLN A 134 11.87 -6.76 -8.73
C GLN A 134 12.55 -7.61 -9.81
N ALA A 135 12.00 -8.79 -10.14
CA ALA A 135 12.57 -9.70 -11.14
C ALA A 135 11.96 -9.60 -12.55
N ALA A 136 11.25 -8.51 -12.85
CA ALA A 136 10.66 -8.24 -14.18
C ALA A 136 10.92 -6.79 -14.62
#